data_AF-A0A9W6T339-F1
#
_entry.id   AF-A0A9W6T339-F1
#
_cell.length_a   1.000
_cell.length_b   1.000
_cell.length_c   1.000
_cell.angle_alpha   90.00
_cell.angle_beta   90.00
_cell.angle_gamma   90.00
#
_symmetry.space_group_name_H-M   'P 1'
#
loop_
_entity.id
_entity.type
_entity.pdbx_description
1 polymer ?
#
loop_
_entity_poly.entity_id
_entity_poly.type
_entity_poly.pdbx_seq_one_letter_code
_entity_poly.pdbx_strand_id
1 'polypeptide(L)'
;MSESHSLKHRLKILKRIINSNHKKWTNILESNLKKLINLILKHPTSFILWPAALTFILSYPALYTLYASPTIITNSGSRYSGSPSSFIKQVSVDSLLKNDDVGVNNNDINNEIDFSFKQLWIQPNIYSQNDLQSSSSLSTTETSEDNEHKNFKTLDKDFLLTLLELQTKLLNGLELYNSEKDYADEMSQNIGDDNDLIPNNKNKPLAFLHSPLEYWNNNASQLVEDDNVLKTIHSKESVKSSAGIPLGHLGLFSGIVKVDGLVKSAEAIQISMFYKPNNQNINNGENGETNQLDAGQIWDNNLKNVQLNTSKESPFLIFTQNQIDSDLNENSIIDNNKEINENQIFNLKIKRTGFFETLSLKYSLIIGYSSFKDK
;
A
#
# COMPACT_ATOMS: atom_id res chain seq x y z
N MET A 1 -61.96 -36.28 -13.01
CA MET A 1 -61.41 -37.66 -12.90
C MET A 1 -60.37 -38.02 -13.98
N SER A 2 -60.49 -37.53 -15.22
CA SER A 2 -59.53 -37.82 -16.31
C SER A 2 -58.07 -37.37 -16.02
N GLU A 3 -57.88 -36.22 -15.37
CA GLU A 3 -56.54 -35.65 -15.10
C GLU A 3 -55.68 -36.49 -14.14
N SER A 4 -56.30 -37.10 -13.13
CA SER A 4 -55.59 -37.96 -12.17
C SER A 4 -54.99 -39.20 -12.84
N HIS A 5 -55.68 -39.75 -13.84
CA HIS A 5 -55.20 -40.91 -14.59
C HIS A 5 -54.04 -40.52 -15.53
N SER A 6 -54.11 -39.34 -16.14
CA SER A 6 -53.04 -38.78 -16.98
C SER A 6 -51.75 -38.52 -16.19
N LEU A 7 -51.85 -37.98 -14.98
CA LEU A 7 -50.70 -37.72 -14.10
C LEU A 7 -49.98 -39.00 -13.66
N LYS A 8 -50.72 -40.03 -13.24
CA LYS A 8 -50.13 -41.33 -12.86
C LYS A 8 -49.37 -41.97 -14.02
N HIS A 9 -49.89 -41.84 -15.23
CA HIS A 9 -49.23 -42.36 -16.44
C HIS A 9 -47.91 -41.61 -16.74
N ARG A 10 -47.90 -40.28 -16.66
CA ARG A 10 -46.69 -39.45 -16.87
C ARG A 10 -45.59 -39.76 -15.85
N LEU A 11 -45.94 -39.92 -14.57
CA LEU A 11 -44.98 -40.29 -13.52
C LEU A 11 -44.35 -41.67 -13.75
N LYS A 12 -45.14 -42.64 -14.23
CA LYS A 12 -44.63 -43.98 -14.55
C LYS A 12 -43.63 -43.94 -15.71
N ILE A 13 -43.86 -43.10 -16.71
CA ILE A 13 -42.92 -42.89 -17.84
C ILE A 13 -41.62 -42.23 -17.34
N LEU A 14 -41.72 -41.16 -16.56
CA LEU A 14 -40.55 -40.47 -16.00
C LEU A 14 -39.68 -41.41 -15.16
N LYS A 15 -40.28 -42.22 -14.28
CA LYS A 15 -39.56 -43.21 -13.47
C LYS A 15 -38.82 -44.24 -14.33
N ARG A 16 -39.42 -44.67 -15.45
CA ARG A 16 -38.76 -45.59 -16.40
C ARG A 16 -37.58 -44.93 -17.12
N ILE A 17 -37.72 -43.67 -17.54
CA ILE A 17 -36.65 -42.92 -18.20
C ILE A 17 -35.47 -42.72 -17.24
N ILE A 18 -35.75 -42.28 -16.00
CA ILE A 18 -34.73 -42.08 -14.96
C ILE A 18 -34.00 -43.39 -14.66
N ASN A 19 -34.73 -44.49 -14.44
CA ASN A 19 -34.11 -45.79 -14.17
C ASN A 19 -33.26 -46.30 -15.36
N SER A 20 -33.73 -46.09 -16.59
CA SER A 20 -32.97 -46.48 -17.79
C SER A 20 -31.67 -45.68 -17.92
N ASN A 21 -31.74 -44.35 -17.74
CA ASN A 21 -30.58 -43.49 -17.79
C ASN A 21 -29.60 -43.78 -16.64
N HIS A 22 -30.10 -43.99 -15.42
CA HIS A 22 -29.28 -44.37 -14.28
C HIS A 22 -28.53 -45.68 -14.56
N LYS A 23 -29.23 -46.72 -15.05
CA LYS A 23 -28.59 -48.00 -15.41
C LYS A 23 -27.53 -47.84 -16.51
N LYS A 24 -27.79 -46.99 -17.50
CA LYS A 24 -26.81 -46.70 -18.55
C LYS A 24 -25.56 -46.02 -17.98
N TRP A 25 -25.73 -45.03 -17.11
CA TRP A 25 -24.62 -44.32 -16.46
C TRP A 25 -23.83 -45.22 -15.51
N THR A 26 -24.48 -46.06 -14.71
CA THR A 26 -23.79 -47.01 -13.83
C THR A 26 -22.94 -48.00 -14.63
N ASN A 27 -23.45 -48.49 -15.76
CA ASN A 27 -22.69 -49.41 -16.61
C ASN A 27 -21.46 -48.73 -17.26
N ILE A 28 -21.60 -47.46 -17.69
CA ILE A 28 -20.47 -46.69 -18.24
C ILE A 28 -19.42 -46.44 -17.15
N LEU A 29 -19.87 -46.03 -15.95
CA LEU A 29 -18.98 -45.79 -14.81
C LEU A 29 -18.24 -47.07 -14.41
N GLU A 30 -18.95 -48.20 -14.32
CA GLU A 30 -18.36 -49.50 -13.99
C GLU A 30 -17.32 -49.94 -15.04
N SER A 31 -17.62 -49.75 -16.33
CA SER A 31 -16.68 -50.06 -17.41
C SER A 31 -15.41 -49.20 -17.32
N ASN A 32 -15.56 -47.91 -17.06
CA ASN A 32 -14.43 -46.98 -16.92
C ASN A 32 -13.62 -47.27 -15.65
N LEU A 33 -14.27 -47.60 -14.53
CA LEU A 33 -13.60 -48.01 -13.29
C LEU A 33 -12.80 -49.30 -13.49
N LYS A 34 -13.37 -50.30 -14.18
CA LYS A 34 -12.64 -51.54 -14.52
C LYS A 34 -11.41 -51.26 -15.39
N LYS A 35 -11.53 -50.37 -16.39
CA LYS A 35 -10.39 -49.93 -17.21
C LYS A 35 -9.33 -49.20 -16.38
N LEU A 36 -9.75 -48.30 -15.49
CA LEU A 36 -8.85 -47.58 -14.60
C LEU A 36 -8.12 -48.53 -13.65
N ILE A 37 -8.82 -49.47 -13.00
CA ILE A 37 -8.23 -50.48 -12.13
C ILE A 37 -7.21 -51.32 -12.89
N ASN A 38 -7.53 -51.76 -14.11
CA ASN A 38 -6.58 -52.51 -14.94
C ASN A 38 -5.33 -51.68 -15.28
N LEU A 39 -5.48 -50.38 -15.55
CA LEU A 39 -4.33 -49.50 -15.78
C LEU A 39 -3.48 -49.31 -14.51
N ILE A 40 -4.12 -49.17 -13.33
CA ILE A 40 -3.44 -49.08 -12.03
C ILE A 40 -2.64 -50.36 -11.76
N LEU A 41 -3.25 -51.53 -11.97
CA LEU A 41 -2.61 -52.83 -11.77
C LEU A 41 -1.45 -53.07 -12.75
N LYS A 42 -1.57 -52.57 -13.99
CA LYS A 42 -0.51 -52.70 -15.01
C LYS A 42 0.68 -51.76 -14.76
N HIS A 43 0.44 -50.58 -14.16
CA HIS A 43 1.46 -49.55 -13.94
C HIS A 43 1.39 -48.97 -12.51
N PRO A 44 1.66 -49.79 -11.47
CA PRO A 44 1.48 -49.38 -10.08
C PRO A 44 2.44 -48.23 -9.69
N THR A 45 3.66 -48.23 -10.22
CA THR A 45 4.66 -47.19 -9.94
C THR A 45 4.22 -45.82 -10.43
N SER A 46 3.74 -45.69 -11.67
CA SER A 46 3.26 -44.43 -12.22
C SER A 46 2.07 -43.87 -11.43
N PHE A 47 1.18 -44.73 -10.95
CA PHE A 47 0.00 -44.32 -10.18
C PHE A 47 0.36 -43.84 -8.76
N ILE A 48 1.44 -44.36 -8.17
CA ILE A 48 1.94 -43.88 -6.87
C ILE A 48 2.74 -42.58 -7.04
N LEU A 49 3.56 -42.50 -8.08
CA LEU A 49 4.52 -41.41 -8.26
C LEU A 49 3.83 -40.10 -8.67
N TRP A 50 2.75 -40.17 -9.46
CA TRP A 50 2.05 -38.98 -9.96
C TRP A 50 1.37 -38.16 -8.86
N PRO A 51 0.57 -38.74 -7.94
CA PRO A 51 0.02 -38.01 -6.79
C PRO A 51 1.11 -37.51 -5.83
N ALA A 52 2.17 -38.29 -5.61
CA ALA A 52 3.28 -37.87 -4.76
C ALA A 52 3.98 -36.61 -5.30
N ALA A 53 4.28 -36.59 -6.61
CA ALA A 53 4.84 -35.42 -7.28
C ALA A 53 3.91 -34.20 -7.23
N LEU A 54 2.60 -34.40 -7.45
CA LEU A 54 1.62 -33.32 -7.36
C LEU A 54 1.56 -32.73 -5.94
N THR A 55 1.57 -33.59 -4.91
CA THR A 55 1.61 -33.14 -3.51
C THR A 55 2.86 -32.31 -3.24
N PHE A 56 4.02 -32.74 -3.74
CA PHE A 56 5.29 -32.02 -3.55
C PHE A 56 5.28 -30.65 -4.21
N ILE A 57 4.80 -30.56 -5.45
CA ILE A 57 4.66 -29.29 -6.20
C ILE A 57 3.71 -28.33 -5.48
N LEU A 58 2.58 -28.83 -4.99
CA LEU A 58 1.59 -28.01 -4.27
C LEU A 58 2.05 -27.63 -2.85
N SER A 59 2.87 -28.45 -2.19
CA SER A 59 3.43 -28.14 -0.87
C SER A 59 4.62 -27.18 -0.93
N TYR A 60 5.27 -27.03 -2.08
CA TYR A 60 6.46 -26.21 -2.22
C TYR A 60 6.20 -24.73 -1.85
N PRO A 61 5.12 -24.06 -2.31
CA PRO A 61 4.78 -22.72 -1.84
C PRO A 61 4.50 -22.65 -0.33
N ALA A 62 3.96 -23.71 0.27
CA ALA A 62 3.67 -23.74 1.71
C ALA A 62 4.95 -23.65 2.57
N LEU A 63 6.04 -24.27 2.10
CA LEU A 63 7.37 -24.14 2.70
C LEU A 63 7.91 -22.71 2.63
N TYR A 64 7.69 -22.01 1.50
CA TYR A 64 8.06 -20.60 1.38
C TYR A 64 7.20 -19.70 2.25
N THR A 65 5.91 -19.98 2.41
CA THR A 65 5.05 -19.19 3.30
C THR A 65 5.37 -19.37 4.78
N LEU A 66 5.94 -20.52 5.18
CA LEU A 66 6.40 -20.72 6.57
C LEU A 66 7.68 -19.92 6.87
N TYR A 67 8.60 -19.79 5.91
CA TYR A 67 9.81 -18.98 6.05
C TYR A 67 9.55 -17.49 5.81
N ALA A 68 8.61 -17.17 4.94
CA ALA A 68 8.05 -15.83 4.78
C ALA A 68 6.87 -15.61 5.75
N SER A 69 6.88 -16.27 6.91
CA SER A 69 6.08 -15.78 8.03
C SER A 69 6.64 -14.39 8.32
N PRO A 70 5.89 -13.32 8.02
CA PRO A 70 6.34 -12.02 8.43
C PRO A 70 6.48 -12.11 9.95
N THR A 71 7.58 -11.61 10.49
CA THR A 71 7.84 -11.42 11.92
C THR A 71 6.83 -10.45 12.57
N ILE A 72 5.58 -10.41 12.09
CA ILE A 72 4.51 -9.47 12.43
C ILE A 72 3.53 -10.06 13.45
N ILE A 73 3.63 -11.35 13.81
CA ILE A 73 2.86 -11.90 14.95
C ILE A 73 3.79 -12.03 16.16
N THR A 74 4.22 -10.90 16.71
CA THR A 74 4.68 -10.86 18.11
C THR A 74 3.83 -9.85 18.86
N ASN A 75 2.90 -10.40 19.64
CA ASN A 75 2.34 -9.84 20.86
C ASN A 75 1.85 -8.39 20.84
N SER A 76 0.60 -8.19 20.43
CA SER A 76 -0.28 -7.32 21.21
C SER A 76 -1.60 -8.06 21.45
N GLY A 77 -1.87 -8.35 22.72
CA GLY A 77 -3.13 -8.90 23.17
C GLY A 77 -4.24 -7.86 23.11
N SER A 78 -4.55 -7.31 21.93
CA SER A 78 -5.70 -6.42 21.78
C SER A 78 -6.95 -7.27 21.52
N ARG A 79 -7.76 -7.39 22.57
CA ARG A 79 -9.11 -7.94 22.50
C ARG A 79 -9.93 -7.15 21.49
N TYR A 80 -10.45 -7.87 20.49
CA TYR A 80 -11.71 -7.64 19.79
C TYR A 80 -12.17 -6.17 19.63
N SER A 81 -11.89 -5.60 18.45
CA SER A 81 -12.85 -4.74 17.76
C SER A 81 -12.64 -4.96 16.26
N GLY A 82 -13.62 -5.58 15.62
CA GLY A 82 -13.56 -5.96 14.22
C GLY A 82 -13.69 -4.74 13.32
N SER A 83 -12.57 -4.29 12.76
CA SER A 83 -12.54 -3.66 11.45
C SER A 83 -11.19 -3.96 10.79
N PRO A 84 -11.14 -4.57 9.59
CA PRO A 84 -9.89 -5.00 8.95
C PRO A 84 -9.08 -3.86 8.31
N SER A 85 -9.39 -2.60 8.59
CA SER A 85 -8.87 -1.44 7.87
C SER A 85 -7.78 -0.69 8.63
N SER A 86 -6.65 -1.34 8.91
CA SER A 86 -5.33 -0.71 9.07
C SER A 86 -4.38 -1.67 9.79
N PHE A 87 -3.68 -2.51 9.05
CA PHE A 87 -2.43 -3.10 9.54
C PHE A 87 -1.33 -2.02 9.52
N ILE A 88 -1.53 -0.92 10.25
CA ILE A 88 -0.40 -0.06 10.60
C ILE A 88 0.26 -0.79 11.75
N LYS A 89 1.38 -1.43 11.43
CA LYS A 89 2.36 -1.94 12.38
C LYS A 89 2.52 -0.86 13.45
N GLN A 90 2.07 -1.12 14.68
CA GLN A 90 2.41 -0.27 15.81
C GLN A 90 3.93 -0.27 15.83
N VAL A 91 4.53 0.84 15.39
CA VAL A 91 5.97 1.03 15.47
C VAL A 91 6.19 1.22 16.97
N SER A 92 6.51 0.13 17.67
CA SER A 92 6.94 0.22 19.06
C SER A 92 8.23 1.06 19.06
N VAL A 93 8.07 2.33 19.40
CA VAL A 93 9.16 3.30 19.60
C VAL A 93 9.99 2.94 20.84
N ASP A 94 9.67 1.82 21.50
CA ASP A 94 10.37 1.21 22.65
C ASP A 94 11.89 1.07 22.50
N SER A 95 12.45 1.17 21.28
CA SER A 95 13.89 1.13 21.04
C SER A 95 14.56 2.51 20.93
N LEU A 96 13.81 3.61 20.79
CA LEU A 96 14.37 4.96 20.72
C LEU A 96 14.54 5.61 22.10
N LEU A 97 13.91 5.07 23.16
CA LEU A 97 14.01 5.58 24.53
C LEU A 97 14.68 4.61 25.51
N LYS A 98 15.20 3.48 25.05
CA LYS A 98 15.90 2.48 25.88
C LYS A 98 17.42 2.67 25.88
N ASN A 99 17.88 3.83 26.33
CA ASN A 99 19.26 4.10 26.79
C ASN A 99 19.04 5.11 27.94
N ASP A 100 19.46 4.96 29.19
CA ASP A 100 20.56 4.24 29.83
C ASP A 100 20.15 3.79 31.26
N ASP A 101 20.99 2.99 31.92
CA ASP A 101 20.93 2.32 33.23
C ASP A 101 20.54 3.15 34.49
N VAL A 102 19.66 4.14 34.38
CA VAL A 102 19.08 4.82 35.53
C VAL A 102 17.89 4.01 35.98
N GLY A 103 17.91 3.50 37.21
CA GLY A 103 16.85 2.69 37.83
C GLY A 103 15.51 3.45 37.93
N VAL A 104 14.80 3.59 36.82
CA VAL A 104 13.46 4.14 36.75
C VAL A 104 12.51 3.12 37.37
N ASN A 105 11.85 3.53 38.45
CA ASN A 105 10.86 2.72 39.15
C ASN A 105 9.81 2.16 38.18
N ASN A 106 9.60 0.84 38.21
CA ASN A 106 8.70 0.09 37.31
C ASN A 106 7.21 0.47 37.34
N ASN A 107 6.83 1.51 38.09
CA ASN A 107 5.43 1.88 38.28
C ASN A 107 4.91 2.93 37.27
N ASP A 108 5.77 3.59 36.49
CA ASP A 108 5.38 4.56 35.45
C ASP A 108 5.45 4.00 34.01
N ILE A 109 5.72 2.70 33.84
CA ILE A 109 6.03 2.06 32.54
C ILE A 109 4.79 1.87 31.64
N ASN A 110 3.59 2.16 32.10
CA ASN A 110 2.37 1.97 31.31
C ASN A 110 1.88 3.22 30.57
N ASN A 111 2.64 4.31 30.55
CA ASN A 111 2.32 5.45 29.68
C ASN A 111 2.75 5.13 28.24
N GLU A 112 1.93 4.32 27.57
CA GLU A 112 2.00 4.07 26.14
C GLU A 112 2.00 5.42 25.41
N ILE A 113 3.10 5.74 24.73
CA ILE A 113 3.19 6.97 23.95
C ILE A 113 2.39 6.73 22.67
N ASP A 114 1.13 7.18 22.69
CA ASP A 114 0.28 7.15 21.51
C ASP A 114 0.78 8.13 20.47
N PHE A 115 1.23 7.62 19.33
CA PHE A 115 1.49 8.41 18.14
C PHE A 115 0.29 8.36 17.22
N SER A 116 -0.13 9.53 16.74
CA SER A 116 -1.08 9.68 15.65
C SER A 116 -0.36 9.70 14.31
N PHE A 117 -1.08 9.36 13.25
CA PHE A 117 -0.53 9.19 11.91
C PHE A 117 -1.40 9.88 10.85
N LYS A 118 -0.73 10.54 9.90
CA LYS A 118 -1.34 11.15 8.72
C LYS A 118 -0.59 10.68 7.47
N GLN A 119 -1.32 10.47 6.38
CA GLN A 119 -0.73 10.07 5.10
C GLN A 119 -1.40 10.76 3.92
N LEU A 120 -0.61 10.96 2.87
CA LEU A 120 -1.01 11.58 1.62
C LEU A 120 -0.43 10.79 0.44
N TRP A 121 -1.27 10.47 -0.54
CA TRP A 121 -0.84 9.92 -1.82
C TRP A 121 -0.88 11.02 -2.88
N ILE A 122 0.22 11.16 -3.63
CA ILE A 122 0.42 12.25 -4.57
C ILE A 122 0.83 11.69 -5.92
N GLN A 123 0.11 12.09 -6.97
CA GLN A 123 0.35 11.68 -8.35
C GLN A 123 0.55 12.92 -9.23
N PRO A 124 1.39 12.89 -10.27
CA PRO A 124 1.46 13.95 -11.26
C PRO A 124 0.12 14.14 -11.97
N ASN A 125 -0.33 15.38 -12.08
CA ASN A 125 -1.50 15.74 -12.87
C ASN A 125 -1.14 15.75 -14.37
N ILE A 126 -1.46 14.66 -15.05
CA ILE A 126 -1.13 14.46 -16.48
C ILE A 126 -1.79 15.54 -17.35
N TYR A 127 -2.96 16.05 -16.95
CA TYR A 127 -3.68 17.06 -17.74
C TYR A 127 -2.98 18.41 -17.76
N SER A 128 -2.31 18.80 -16.66
CA SER A 128 -1.57 20.07 -16.57
C SER A 128 -0.31 20.07 -17.44
N GLN A 129 0.28 18.91 -17.71
CA GLN A 129 1.54 18.83 -18.46
C GLN A 129 1.40 18.96 -19.98
N ASN A 130 0.25 18.58 -20.54
CA ASN A 130 0.04 18.60 -21.99
C ASN A 130 -0.01 20.04 -22.55
N ASP A 131 -0.40 21.01 -21.71
CA ASP A 131 -0.46 22.41 -22.11
C ASP A 131 0.92 23.09 -22.12
N LEU A 132 1.90 22.58 -21.37
CA LEU A 132 3.28 23.10 -21.42
C LEU A 132 4.10 22.48 -22.57
N GLN A 133 3.94 21.19 -22.84
CA GLN A 133 4.74 20.48 -23.85
C GLN A 133 4.37 20.83 -25.29
N SER A 134 3.17 21.37 -25.55
CA SER A 134 2.76 21.80 -26.89
C SER A 134 3.53 23.03 -27.42
N SER A 135 4.40 23.65 -26.61
CA SER A 135 5.21 24.80 -27.01
C SER A 135 6.71 24.49 -27.25
N SER A 136 7.21 23.31 -26.88
CA SER A 136 8.63 22.98 -27.01
C SER A 136 8.85 21.62 -27.68
N SER A 137 9.59 21.64 -28.80
CA SER A 137 10.12 20.51 -29.58
C SER A 137 9.21 19.88 -30.67
N LEU A 138 9.28 20.54 -31.82
CA LEU A 138 9.42 19.92 -33.14
C LEU A 138 10.65 18.98 -33.14
N SER A 139 10.50 17.67 -32.92
CA SER A 139 11.53 16.71 -33.32
C SER A 139 11.02 15.27 -33.39
N THR A 140 11.36 14.66 -34.53
CA THR A 140 11.43 13.22 -34.83
C THR A 140 10.13 12.42 -34.80
N THR A 141 9.48 12.45 -35.97
CA THR A 141 8.61 11.39 -36.50
C THR A 141 9.29 10.03 -36.43
N GLU A 142 9.06 9.29 -35.36
CA GLU A 142 9.21 7.83 -35.38
C GLU A 142 7.82 7.22 -35.21
N THR A 143 7.36 6.62 -36.30
CA THR A 143 6.12 5.87 -36.44
C THR A 143 6.26 4.55 -35.70
N SER A 144 5.67 4.45 -34.51
CA SER A 144 5.39 3.16 -33.88
C SER A 144 4.08 3.28 -33.11
N GLU A 145 3.01 2.91 -33.82
CA GLU A 145 1.79 2.38 -33.22
C GLU A 145 2.18 1.13 -32.39
N ASP A 146 1.47 0.90 -31.29
CA ASP A 146 1.65 -0.22 -30.36
C ASP A 146 2.76 -0.04 -29.31
N ASN A 147 2.53 0.89 -28.37
CA ASN A 147 2.44 0.61 -26.94
C ASN A 147 2.32 1.94 -26.18
N GLU A 148 1.08 2.33 -25.84
CA GLU A 148 0.79 3.38 -24.84
C GLU A 148 1.19 2.89 -23.44
N HIS A 149 2.48 2.61 -23.23
CA HIS A 149 3.02 2.59 -21.88
C HIS A 149 2.97 4.03 -21.40
N LYS A 150 1.93 4.34 -20.62
CA LYS A 150 1.85 5.57 -19.84
C LYS A 150 3.13 5.67 -19.02
N ASN A 151 4.08 6.49 -19.49
CA ASN A 151 5.27 6.80 -18.74
C ASN A 151 4.84 7.65 -17.56
N PHE A 152 4.68 7.01 -16.40
CA PHE A 152 4.38 7.70 -15.17
C PHE A 152 5.61 8.50 -14.74
N LYS A 153 5.51 9.82 -14.85
CA LYS A 153 6.56 10.79 -14.52
C LYS A 153 6.73 11.05 -13.02
N THR A 154 6.21 10.17 -12.18
CA THR A 154 6.20 10.35 -10.72
C THR A 154 7.60 10.27 -10.12
N LEU A 155 8.52 9.55 -10.76
CA LEU A 155 9.93 9.46 -10.35
C LEU A 155 10.83 10.42 -11.13
N ASP A 156 10.27 11.32 -11.94
CA ASP A 156 11.04 12.32 -12.66
C ASP A 156 11.57 13.36 -11.68
N LYS A 157 12.82 13.78 -11.90
CA LYS A 157 13.51 14.75 -11.02
C LYS A 157 12.70 16.03 -10.81
N ASP A 158 12.14 16.60 -11.88
CA ASP A 158 11.37 17.85 -11.81
C ASP A 158 10.10 17.70 -10.97
N PHE A 159 9.41 16.56 -11.09
CA PHE A 159 8.26 16.28 -10.27
C PHE A 159 8.65 16.13 -8.80
N LEU A 160 9.75 15.42 -8.50
CA LEU A 160 10.27 15.27 -7.15
C LEU A 160 10.70 16.60 -6.52
N LEU A 161 11.25 17.54 -7.30
CA LEU A 161 11.58 18.88 -6.83
C LEU A 161 10.31 19.68 -6.48
N THR A 162 9.30 19.62 -7.36
CA THR A 162 8.01 20.26 -7.08
C THR A 162 7.35 19.63 -5.84
N LEU A 163 7.45 18.31 -5.71
CA LEU A 163 6.94 17.56 -4.56
C LEU A 163 7.64 17.96 -3.26
N LEU A 164 8.95 18.25 -3.32
CA LEU A 164 9.71 18.74 -2.18
C LEU A 164 9.19 20.10 -1.71
N GLU A 165 8.89 21.03 -2.63
CA GLU A 165 8.25 22.30 -2.27
C GLU A 165 6.87 22.10 -1.61
N LEU A 166 6.07 21.17 -2.15
CA LEU A 166 4.79 20.81 -1.55
C LEU A 166 4.97 20.26 -0.13
N GLN A 167 5.93 19.36 0.08
CA GLN A 167 6.26 18.83 1.40
C GLN A 167 6.67 19.94 2.37
N THR A 168 7.51 20.89 1.94
CA THR A 168 7.88 22.05 2.77
C THR A 168 6.66 22.90 3.14
N LYS A 169 5.70 23.10 2.23
CA LYS A 169 4.44 23.81 2.52
C LYS A 169 3.57 23.04 3.52
N LEU A 170 3.48 21.72 3.42
CA LEU A 170 2.73 20.87 4.34
C LEU A 170 3.32 20.88 5.75
N LEU A 171 4.64 20.93 5.86
CA LEU A 171 5.38 20.89 7.13
C LEU A 171 5.60 22.27 7.75
N ASN A 172 5.12 23.35 7.12
CA ASN A 172 5.31 24.70 7.63
C ASN A 172 4.65 24.87 9.01
N GLY A 173 5.42 25.30 10.00
CA GLY A 173 4.96 25.44 11.39
C GLY A 173 5.14 24.19 12.27
N LEU A 174 5.64 23.08 11.70
CA LEU A 174 6.02 21.87 12.46
C LEU A 174 7.51 21.87 12.78
N GLU A 175 7.88 21.22 13.87
CA GLU A 175 9.27 20.89 14.18
C GLU A 175 9.50 19.42 13.84
N LEU A 176 10.40 19.17 12.89
CA LEU A 176 10.76 17.82 12.46
C LEU A 176 11.87 17.31 13.36
N TYR A 177 11.64 16.17 14.00
CA TYR A 177 12.68 15.48 14.74
C TYR A 177 13.79 15.02 13.79
N ASN A 178 15.04 15.33 14.11
CA ASN A 178 16.20 14.84 13.38
C ASN A 178 17.16 14.14 14.34
N SER A 179 17.05 12.81 14.38
CA SER A 179 17.77 11.96 15.33
C SER A 179 19.28 12.20 15.39
N GLU A 180 19.92 12.58 14.28
CA GLU A 180 21.37 12.79 14.25
C GLU A 180 21.80 14.13 14.86
N LYS A 181 20.99 15.18 14.73
CA LYS A 181 21.31 16.51 15.26
C LYS A 181 20.85 16.66 16.70
N ASP A 182 19.64 16.20 16.99
CA ASP A 182 19.02 16.43 18.30
C ASP A 182 19.77 15.65 19.41
N TYR A 183 20.32 14.47 19.09
CA TYR A 183 21.10 13.69 20.05
C TYR A 183 22.46 14.35 20.39
N ALA A 184 23.10 14.99 19.41
CA ALA A 184 24.38 15.67 19.63
C ALA A 184 24.21 16.93 20.50
N ASP A 185 23.11 17.66 20.30
CA ASP A 185 22.79 18.86 21.08
C ASP A 185 22.42 18.50 22.53
N GLU A 186 21.63 17.45 22.78
CA GLU A 186 21.30 16.97 24.13
C GLU A 186 22.54 16.55 24.94
N MET A 187 23.52 15.90 24.28
CA MET A 187 24.74 15.47 24.95
C MET A 187 25.67 16.65 25.29
N SER A 188 25.58 17.76 24.54
CA SER A 188 26.40 18.95 24.75
C SER A 188 25.88 19.89 25.86
N GLN A 189 24.59 19.87 26.15
CA GLN A 189 23.96 20.77 27.13
C GLN A 189 24.05 20.29 28.59
N ASN A 190 24.49 19.05 28.85
CA ASN A 190 24.57 18.50 30.20
C ASN A 190 25.86 18.85 31.00
N ILE A 191 26.70 19.80 30.54
CA ILE A 191 28.03 20.04 31.15
C ILE A 191 28.25 21.47 31.72
N GLY A 192 27.31 22.43 31.67
CA GLY A 192 27.60 23.76 32.23
C GLY A 192 26.41 24.67 32.57
N ASP A 193 26.35 25.03 33.87
CA ASP A 193 25.64 26.14 34.52
C ASP A 193 24.10 26.16 34.50
N ASP A 194 23.56 25.97 35.71
CA ASP A 194 22.19 25.58 36.10
C ASP A 194 21.04 26.57 35.81
N ASN A 195 21.18 27.70 35.10
CA ASN A 195 20.18 28.78 35.30
C ASN A 195 19.59 29.56 34.10
N ASP A 196 19.93 29.37 32.81
CA ASP A 196 19.32 30.30 31.83
C ASP A 196 19.16 29.89 30.35
N LEU A 197 19.18 28.61 30.01
CA LEU A 197 19.02 28.20 28.61
C LEU A 197 17.96 27.11 28.44
N ILE A 198 16.71 27.47 28.75
CA ILE A 198 15.57 26.77 28.15
C ILE A 198 15.48 27.24 26.69
N PRO A 199 15.76 26.40 25.68
CA PRO A 199 15.66 26.82 24.29
C PRO A 199 14.23 27.29 23.99
N ASN A 200 14.11 28.53 23.51
CA ASN A 200 12.87 29.27 23.24
C ASN A 200 11.95 28.65 22.16
N ASN A 201 12.19 27.40 21.74
CA ASN A 201 11.42 26.71 20.72
C ASN A 201 10.48 25.61 21.27
N LYS A 202 10.35 25.47 22.60
CA LYS A 202 9.54 24.45 23.28
C LYS A 202 8.05 24.37 22.89
N ASN A 203 7.55 25.25 22.02
CA ASN A 203 6.13 25.34 21.69
C ASN A 203 5.76 24.76 20.32
N LYS A 204 6.72 24.33 19.49
CA LYS A 204 6.38 23.71 18.21
C LYS A 204 6.01 22.23 18.42
N PRO A 205 4.92 21.76 17.79
CA PRO A 205 4.54 20.36 17.92
C PRO A 205 5.51 19.50 17.11
N LEU A 206 6.03 18.46 17.77
CA LEU A 206 7.02 17.54 17.22
C LEU A 206 6.35 16.57 16.24
N ALA A 207 6.97 16.39 15.08
CA ALA A 207 6.56 15.42 14.07
C ALA A 207 7.75 14.65 13.49
N PHE A 208 7.50 13.43 13.05
CA PHE A 208 8.43 12.59 12.31
C PHE A 208 7.90 12.41 10.89
N LEU A 209 8.78 12.59 9.93
CA LEU A 209 8.46 12.45 8.52
C LEU A 209 8.84 11.04 8.02
N HIS A 210 8.04 10.54 7.09
CA HIS A 210 8.39 9.38 6.28
C HIS A 210 8.02 9.67 4.83
N SER A 211 9.02 9.96 4.00
CA SER A 211 8.86 10.37 2.60
C SER A 211 10.02 9.87 1.74
N PRO A 212 9.83 9.54 0.45
CA PRO A 212 10.95 9.21 -0.43
C PRO A 212 11.91 10.38 -0.63
N LEU A 213 11.51 11.62 -0.34
CA LEU A 213 12.39 12.79 -0.42
C LEU A 213 13.52 12.76 0.63
N GLU A 214 13.40 11.90 1.65
CA GLU A 214 14.46 11.64 2.62
C GLU A 214 15.66 10.89 2.01
N TYR A 215 15.52 10.27 0.83
CA TYR A 215 16.70 9.77 0.10
C TYR A 215 17.71 10.88 -0.20
N TRP A 216 17.28 12.14 -0.28
CA TRP A 216 18.12 13.32 -0.46
C TRP A 216 18.10 14.22 0.77
N ASN A 217 17.82 13.68 1.96
CA ASN A 217 17.73 14.41 3.22
C ASN A 217 16.78 15.62 3.14
N ASN A 218 15.73 15.55 2.34
CA ASN A 218 14.83 16.67 2.04
C ASN A 218 15.55 17.93 1.53
N ASN A 219 16.67 17.77 0.82
CA ASN A 219 17.49 18.87 0.29
C ASN A 219 17.35 18.96 -1.23
N ALA A 220 16.83 20.10 -1.69
CA ALA A 220 16.62 20.35 -3.12
C ALA A 220 17.94 20.30 -3.91
N SER A 221 19.03 20.84 -3.37
CA SER A 221 20.34 20.86 -4.04
C SER A 221 20.87 19.44 -4.26
N GLN A 222 20.75 18.56 -3.26
CA GLN A 222 21.15 17.16 -3.38
C GLN A 222 20.34 16.41 -4.45
N LEU A 223 19.05 16.71 -4.59
CA LEU A 223 18.21 16.13 -5.63
C LEU A 223 18.52 16.69 -7.02
N VAL A 224 18.83 17.99 -7.13
CA VAL A 224 19.26 18.63 -8.39
C VAL A 224 20.59 18.01 -8.87
N GLU A 225 21.56 17.85 -7.97
CA GLU A 225 22.88 17.28 -8.23
C GLU A 225 22.86 15.77 -8.51
N ASP A 226 21.76 15.06 -8.22
CA ASP A 226 21.68 13.62 -8.44
C ASP A 226 21.47 13.27 -9.91
N ASP A 227 22.53 12.83 -10.59
CA ASP A 227 22.48 12.41 -11.99
C ASP A 227 21.55 11.20 -12.26
N ASN A 228 21.26 10.38 -11.24
CA ASN A 228 20.46 9.16 -11.42
C ASN A 228 19.57 8.86 -10.20
N VAL A 229 18.42 9.53 -10.18
CA VAL A 229 17.35 9.39 -9.18
C VAL A 229 17.01 7.93 -8.89
N LEU A 230 16.81 7.11 -9.93
CA LEU A 230 16.44 5.69 -9.75
C LEU A 230 17.54 4.91 -9.05
N LYS A 231 18.80 5.13 -9.40
CA LYS A 231 19.94 4.47 -8.74
C LYS A 231 19.99 4.85 -7.26
N THR A 232 19.73 6.11 -6.92
CA THR A 232 19.70 6.58 -5.53
C THR A 232 18.59 5.90 -4.74
N ILE A 233 17.36 5.85 -5.28
CA ILE A 233 16.21 5.15 -4.67
C ILE A 233 16.55 3.68 -4.38
N HIS A 234 17.23 2.99 -5.30
CA HIS A 234 17.67 1.60 -5.10
C HIS A 234 18.76 1.48 -4.05
N SER A 235 19.76 2.36 -4.09
CA SER A 235 20.90 2.30 -3.17
C SER A 235 20.54 2.62 -1.72
N LYS A 236 19.44 3.36 -1.49
CA LYS A 236 19.01 3.83 -0.17
C LYS A 236 17.78 3.12 0.38
N GLU A 237 17.37 2.00 -0.21
CA GLU A 237 16.18 1.24 0.26
C GLU A 237 16.27 0.83 1.74
N SER A 238 17.48 0.55 2.23
CA SER A 238 17.72 0.17 3.64
C SER A 238 17.93 1.35 4.59
N VAL A 239 18.02 2.58 4.08
CA VAL A 239 18.20 3.78 4.91
C VAL A 239 16.91 4.04 5.68
N LYS A 240 17.03 4.41 6.95
CA LYS A 240 15.88 4.75 7.80
C LYS A 240 15.54 6.22 7.64
N SER A 241 14.24 6.51 7.63
CA SER A 241 13.69 7.86 7.75
C SER A 241 13.92 8.46 9.14
N SER A 242 13.60 9.74 9.30
CA SER A 242 13.54 10.43 10.60
C SER A 242 12.64 9.72 11.63
N ALA A 243 11.62 8.98 11.15
CA ALA A 243 10.76 8.13 11.99
C ALA A 243 11.39 6.78 12.38
N GLY A 244 12.63 6.49 11.97
CA GLY A 244 13.30 5.20 12.18
C GLY A 244 12.77 4.07 11.29
N ILE A 245 11.88 4.37 10.34
CA ILE A 245 11.25 3.41 9.42
C ILE A 245 12.11 3.31 8.14
N PRO A 246 12.47 2.11 7.66
CA PRO A 246 13.19 1.94 6.40
C PRO A 246 12.46 2.58 5.22
N LEU A 247 13.19 3.27 4.35
CA LEU A 247 12.69 3.88 3.12
C LEU A 247 12.53 2.84 2.00
N GLY A 248 11.78 1.77 2.28
CA GLY A 248 11.51 0.69 1.32
C GLY A 248 10.52 1.09 0.24
N HIS A 249 10.67 0.57 -0.99
CA HIS A 249 9.85 1.00 -2.13
C HIS A 249 8.35 0.74 -1.92
N LEU A 250 7.99 -0.39 -1.31
CA LEU A 250 6.60 -0.83 -1.13
C LEU A 250 5.77 0.07 -0.21
N GLY A 251 6.42 0.82 0.69
CA GLY A 251 5.75 1.74 1.61
C GLY A 251 5.74 3.20 1.16
N LEU A 252 6.47 3.53 0.08
CA LEU A 252 6.65 4.91 -0.38
C LEU A 252 6.07 5.16 -1.77
N PHE A 253 5.86 4.10 -2.56
CA PHE A 253 5.40 4.19 -3.94
C PHE A 253 4.21 3.27 -4.19
N SER A 254 3.27 3.72 -5.02
CA SER A 254 2.15 2.92 -5.52
C SER A 254 2.21 2.81 -7.05
N GLY A 255 1.61 1.76 -7.61
CA GLY A 255 1.67 1.47 -9.05
C GLY A 255 3.10 1.25 -9.56
N ILE A 256 3.93 0.58 -8.77
CA ILE A 256 5.35 0.36 -9.09
C ILE A 256 5.46 -0.57 -10.29
N VAL A 257 6.17 -0.12 -11.33
CA VAL A 257 6.58 -0.97 -12.45
C VAL A 257 8.05 -1.34 -12.27
N LYS A 258 8.32 -2.65 -12.25
CA LYS A 258 9.67 -3.20 -12.16
C LYS A 258 10.07 -3.87 -13.46
N VAL A 259 11.32 -3.67 -13.87
CA VAL A 259 11.97 -4.38 -14.98
C VAL A 259 13.26 -4.98 -14.43
N ASP A 260 13.42 -6.29 -14.56
CA ASP A 260 14.54 -7.06 -13.99
C ASP A 260 14.73 -6.85 -12.48
N GLY A 261 13.61 -6.74 -11.75
CA GLY A 261 13.61 -6.51 -10.30
C GLY A 261 13.88 -5.06 -9.87
N LEU A 262 14.25 -4.18 -10.80
CA LEU A 262 14.51 -2.76 -10.53
C LEU A 262 13.27 -1.92 -10.81
N VAL A 263 12.90 -1.06 -9.87
CA VAL A 263 11.89 0.00 -10.06
C VAL A 263 12.29 0.90 -11.21
N LYS A 264 11.39 1.03 -12.18
CA LYS A 264 11.52 1.92 -13.35
C LYS A 264 10.56 3.10 -13.27
N SER A 265 9.36 2.88 -12.77
CA SER A 265 8.35 3.94 -12.59
C SER A 265 7.44 3.62 -11.41
N ALA A 266 6.70 4.64 -10.97
CA ALA A 266 5.63 4.53 -9.99
C ALA A 266 4.49 5.44 -10.44
N GLU A 267 3.25 5.13 -10.06
CA GLU A 267 2.09 5.98 -10.35
C GLU A 267 1.95 7.10 -9.31
N ALA A 268 2.19 6.80 -8.03
CA ALA A 268 2.03 7.77 -6.95
C ALA A 268 3.13 7.62 -5.89
N ILE A 269 3.36 8.70 -5.15
CA ILE A 269 4.25 8.79 -3.99
C ILE A 269 3.43 8.96 -2.72
N GLN A 270 3.86 8.30 -1.65
CA GLN A 270 3.33 8.49 -0.31
C GLN A 270 4.20 9.47 0.50
N ILE A 271 3.55 10.41 1.17
CA ILE A 271 4.16 11.19 2.26
C ILE A 271 3.37 10.90 3.54
N SER A 272 4.09 10.55 4.59
CA SER A 272 3.52 10.16 5.87
C SER A 272 4.13 10.98 7.01
N MET A 273 3.32 11.29 8.01
CA MET A 273 3.71 12.02 9.20
C MET A 273 3.22 11.28 10.45
N PHE A 274 4.13 11.09 11.40
CA PHE A 274 3.83 10.60 12.75
C PHE A 274 3.98 11.75 13.72
N TYR A 275 3.07 11.89 14.67
CA TYR A 275 3.11 12.99 15.64
C TYR A 275 2.45 12.58 16.94
N LYS A 276 2.85 13.22 18.04
CA LYS A 276 2.21 13.01 19.34
C LYS A 276 1.00 13.95 19.44
N PRO A 277 -0.23 13.44 19.58
CA PRO A 277 -1.39 14.29 19.69
C PRO A 277 -1.33 15.11 20.99
N ASN A 278 -1.78 16.36 20.93
CA ASN A 278 -1.87 17.20 22.12
C ASN A 278 -3.12 16.84 22.94
N ASN A 279 -2.97 15.93 23.91
CA ASN A 279 -4.06 15.48 24.78
C ASN A 279 -4.54 16.56 25.78
N GLN A 280 -3.87 17.71 25.87
CA GLN A 280 -4.23 18.76 26.84
C GLN A 280 -5.55 19.47 26.50
N ASN A 281 -6.08 19.29 25.28
CA ASN A 281 -7.33 19.92 24.85
C ASN A 281 -8.62 19.26 25.40
N ILE A 282 -8.52 18.13 26.12
CA ILE A 282 -9.72 17.35 26.48
C ILE A 282 -10.37 17.83 27.80
N ASN A 283 -9.65 18.51 28.70
CA ASN A 283 -10.15 18.74 30.07
C ASN A 283 -10.18 20.19 30.56
N ASN A 284 -9.77 21.18 29.77
CA ASN A 284 -9.74 22.57 30.25
C ASN A 284 -11.04 23.30 29.91
N GLY A 285 -12.03 23.10 30.79
CA GLY A 285 -13.19 23.96 30.92
C GLY A 285 -12.82 25.38 31.40
N GLU A 286 -13.35 26.34 30.66
CA GLU A 286 -13.73 27.70 31.03
C GLU A 286 -12.72 28.85 31.14
N ASN A 287 -11.42 28.73 31.48
CA ASN A 287 -10.62 29.97 31.72
C ASN A 287 -9.14 29.99 31.30
N GLY A 288 -8.69 29.21 30.31
CA GLY A 288 -7.29 29.25 29.88
C GLY A 288 -7.07 28.90 28.41
N GLU A 289 -7.15 29.90 27.53
CA GLU A 289 -6.76 29.81 26.12
C GLU A 289 -5.27 29.50 25.99
N THR A 290 -4.92 28.21 25.92
CA THR A 290 -3.70 27.79 25.25
C THR A 290 -4.11 27.10 23.97
N ASN A 291 -4.36 27.91 22.92
CA ASN A 291 -4.65 27.45 21.57
C ASN A 291 -3.41 26.84 20.90
N GLN A 292 -2.73 25.91 21.57
CA GLN A 292 -1.60 25.21 21.00
C GLN A 292 -2.14 24.17 20.02
N LEU A 293 -2.09 24.52 18.74
CA LEU A 293 -2.47 23.63 17.64
C LEU A 293 -1.59 22.38 17.68
N ASP A 294 -2.24 21.23 17.60
CA ASP A 294 -1.57 19.94 17.44
C ASP A 294 -0.95 19.85 16.03
N ALA A 295 0.14 19.10 15.86
CA ALA A 295 0.81 18.89 14.58
C ALA A 295 -0.16 18.38 13.50
N GLY A 296 -1.09 17.50 13.87
CA GLY A 296 -2.14 17.02 12.96
C GLY A 296 -3.04 18.13 12.43
N GLN A 297 -3.40 19.11 13.27
CA GLN A 297 -4.22 20.25 12.87
C GLN A 297 -3.45 21.22 11.99
N ILE A 298 -2.18 21.47 12.29
CA ILE A 298 -1.29 22.28 11.44
C ILE A 298 -1.18 21.66 10.05
N TRP A 299 -0.94 20.34 9.98
CA TRP A 299 -0.90 19.58 8.74
C TRP A 299 -2.20 19.71 7.93
N ASP A 300 -3.36 19.48 8.56
CA ASP A 300 -4.66 19.55 7.89
C ASP A 300 -4.94 20.97 7.36
N ASN A 301 -4.58 22.02 8.13
CA ASN A 301 -4.70 23.41 7.70
C ASN A 301 -3.78 23.72 6.51
N ASN A 302 -2.52 23.26 6.55
CA ASN A 302 -1.58 23.44 5.45
C ASN A 302 -2.04 22.71 4.19
N LEU A 303 -2.55 21.48 4.33
CA LEU A 303 -3.11 20.71 3.23
C LEU A 303 -4.31 21.43 2.58
N LYS A 304 -5.23 21.95 3.40
CA LYS A 304 -6.36 22.75 2.91
C LYS A 304 -5.89 24.01 2.19
N ASN A 305 -4.89 24.72 2.72
CA ASN A 305 -4.32 25.91 2.10
C ASN A 305 -3.66 25.59 0.76
N VAL A 306 -2.91 24.49 0.68
CA VAL A 306 -2.35 24.00 -0.58
C VAL A 306 -3.48 23.73 -1.58
N GLN A 307 -4.50 22.97 -1.17
CA GLN A 307 -5.63 22.59 -2.04
C GLN A 307 -6.42 23.80 -2.56
N LEU A 308 -6.61 24.83 -1.73
CA LEU A 308 -7.29 26.07 -2.12
C LEU A 308 -6.46 26.91 -3.09
N ASN A 309 -5.13 26.91 -2.93
CA ASN A 309 -4.22 27.67 -3.78
C ASN A 309 -3.88 26.95 -5.09
N THR A 310 -3.99 25.62 -5.11
CA THR A 310 -3.90 24.83 -6.33
C THR A 310 -5.21 24.95 -7.12
N SER A 311 -5.25 25.91 -8.05
CA SER A 311 -6.30 26.01 -9.06
C SER A 311 -6.34 24.75 -9.96
N LYS A 312 -7.20 24.73 -10.99
CA LYS A 312 -7.28 23.64 -11.99
C LYS A 312 -5.92 23.25 -12.62
N GLU A 313 -4.90 24.09 -12.48
CA GLU A 313 -3.57 23.90 -13.06
C GLU A 313 -2.55 23.22 -12.12
N SER A 314 -2.98 22.76 -10.94
CA SER A 314 -2.10 22.01 -10.02
C SER A 314 -1.28 20.93 -10.73
N PRO A 315 0.05 20.85 -10.50
CA PRO A 315 0.86 19.75 -11.01
C PRO A 315 0.57 18.44 -10.25
N PHE A 316 -0.24 18.47 -9.19
CA PHE A 316 -0.53 17.33 -8.32
C PHE A 316 -2.00 16.95 -8.33
N LEU A 317 -2.25 15.64 -8.33
CA LEU A 317 -3.46 15.00 -7.83
C LEU A 317 -3.16 14.46 -6.44
N ILE A 318 -3.94 14.89 -5.45
CA ILE A 318 -3.72 14.59 -4.04
C ILE A 318 -4.88 13.74 -3.52
N PHE A 319 -4.56 12.60 -2.90
CA PHE A 319 -5.54 11.67 -2.33
C PHE A 319 -5.27 11.47 -0.84
N THR A 320 -6.30 11.64 -0.03
CA THR A 320 -6.27 11.32 1.41
C THR A 320 -6.96 10.00 1.66
N GLN A 321 -6.52 9.26 2.69
CA GLN A 321 -7.12 7.95 3.03
C GLN A 321 -8.64 8.04 3.22
N ASN A 322 -9.11 9.07 3.93
CA ASN A 322 -10.53 9.24 4.26
C ASN A 322 -11.41 9.42 3.02
N GLN A 323 -10.89 10.03 1.95
CA GLN A 323 -11.61 10.19 0.68
C GLN A 323 -11.72 8.86 -0.09
N ILE A 324 -10.75 7.97 0.08
CA ILE A 324 -10.78 6.65 -0.57
C ILE A 324 -11.93 5.84 0.03
N ASP A 325 -12.08 5.86 1.35
CA ASP A 325 -13.08 5.06 2.06
C ASP A 325 -14.52 5.60 1.87
N SER A 326 -14.71 6.93 1.81
CA SER A 326 -16.02 7.53 1.53
C SER A 326 -16.53 7.19 0.12
N ASP A 327 -15.65 7.30 -0.87
CA ASP A 327 -16.02 7.07 -2.27
C ASP A 327 -16.32 5.59 -2.53
N LEU A 328 -15.64 4.67 -1.84
CA LEU A 328 -15.94 3.24 -1.94
C LEU A 328 -17.33 2.90 -1.38
N ASN A 329 -17.75 3.57 -0.30
CA ASN A 329 -19.06 3.36 0.31
C ASN A 329 -20.19 3.99 -0.51
N GLU A 330 -20.02 5.19 -1.06
CA GLU A 330 -21.04 5.83 -1.91
C GLU A 330 -21.28 5.06 -3.22
N ASN A 331 -20.25 4.42 -3.78
CA ASN A 331 -20.40 3.61 -5.00
C ASN A 331 -21.14 2.27 -4.78
N SER A 332 -21.42 1.88 -3.54
CA SER A 332 -22.34 0.76 -3.24
C SER A 332 -23.82 1.17 -3.34
N ILE A 333 -24.09 2.47 -3.46
CA ILE A 333 -25.42 3.09 -3.53
C ILE A 333 -25.50 3.94 -4.81
N ILE A 334 -25.25 3.36 -5.98
CA ILE A 334 -25.54 4.04 -7.25
C ILE A 334 -26.94 3.65 -7.73
N ASP A 335 -27.86 4.61 -7.63
CA ASP A 335 -29.10 4.65 -8.40
C ASP A 335 -28.77 4.75 -9.89
N ASN A 336 -29.32 3.84 -10.70
CA ASN A 336 -29.02 3.62 -12.13
C ASN A 336 -29.36 4.79 -13.09
N ASN A 337 -29.71 5.99 -12.61
CA ASN A 337 -30.29 7.06 -13.43
C ASN A 337 -29.52 8.40 -13.42
N LYS A 338 -28.32 8.48 -12.84
CA LYS A 338 -27.53 9.72 -12.85
C LYS A 338 -26.46 9.65 -13.95
N GLU A 339 -26.52 10.55 -14.93
CA GLU A 339 -25.45 10.73 -15.93
C GLU A 339 -24.14 11.06 -15.21
N ILE A 340 -23.18 10.13 -15.30
CA ILE A 340 -21.86 10.27 -14.71
C ILE A 340 -20.97 10.99 -15.72
N ASN A 341 -20.37 12.11 -15.31
CA ASN A 341 -19.42 12.86 -16.10
C ASN A 341 -18.16 12.01 -16.37
N GLU A 342 -17.64 11.99 -17.60
CA GLU A 342 -16.51 11.13 -18.02
C GLU A 342 -15.26 11.27 -17.13
N ASN A 343 -15.05 12.45 -16.53
CA ASN A 343 -13.97 12.69 -15.55
C ASN A 343 -14.14 11.89 -14.24
N GLN A 344 -15.36 11.58 -13.82
CA GLN A 344 -15.64 10.73 -12.67
C GLN A 344 -15.44 9.24 -13.00
N ILE A 345 -15.79 8.81 -14.22
CA ILE A 345 -15.61 7.43 -14.71
C ILE A 345 -14.12 7.07 -14.79
N PHE A 346 -13.25 8.01 -15.16
CA PHE A 346 -11.81 7.75 -15.26
C PHE A 346 -11.12 7.67 -13.90
N ASN A 347 -11.47 8.55 -12.95
CA ASN A 347 -11.04 8.45 -11.55
C ASN A 347 -11.49 7.12 -10.90
N LEU A 348 -12.66 6.60 -11.29
CA LEU A 348 -13.17 5.30 -10.85
C LEU A 348 -12.37 4.10 -11.41
N LYS A 349 -11.83 4.20 -12.64
CA LYS A 349 -11.10 3.10 -13.29
C LYS A 349 -9.67 2.96 -12.75
N ILE A 350 -9.01 4.07 -12.42
CA ILE A 350 -7.70 4.10 -11.74
C ILE A 350 -7.83 3.56 -10.31
N LYS A 351 -8.90 3.93 -9.58
CA LYS A 351 -9.19 3.44 -8.23
C LYS A 351 -9.40 1.92 -8.13
N ARG A 352 -9.89 1.27 -9.21
CA ARG A 352 -10.25 -0.16 -9.19
C ARG A 352 -9.15 -1.10 -9.68
N THR A 353 -8.15 -0.60 -10.41
CA THR A 353 -7.10 -1.44 -11.03
C THR A 353 -5.71 -1.26 -10.42
N GLY A 354 -5.41 -0.14 -9.74
CA GLY A 354 -4.07 0.13 -9.20
C GLY A 354 -3.88 -0.14 -7.69
N PHE A 355 -4.95 -0.15 -6.89
CA PHE A 355 -4.80 0.01 -5.42
C PHE A 355 -5.08 -1.24 -4.56
N PHE A 356 -5.57 -2.35 -5.14
CA PHE A 356 -5.88 -3.57 -4.37
C PHE A 356 -5.28 -4.88 -4.92
N GLU A 357 -4.48 -4.85 -5.98
CA GLU A 357 -3.87 -6.09 -6.53
C GLU A 357 -2.43 -6.38 -6.09
N THR A 358 -1.74 -5.46 -5.41
CA THR A 358 -0.40 -5.73 -4.86
C THR A 358 -0.40 -6.65 -3.63
N LEU A 359 -1.55 -7.22 -3.24
CA LEU A 359 -1.62 -8.32 -2.27
C LEU A 359 -2.48 -9.54 -2.73
N SER A 360 -2.82 -9.68 -4.01
CA SER A 360 -3.65 -10.84 -4.45
C SER A 360 -3.34 -11.45 -5.83
N LEU A 361 -2.24 -11.12 -6.50
CA LEU A 361 -1.89 -11.82 -7.75
C LEU A 361 -1.01 -13.05 -7.52
N LYS A 362 -1.72 -14.18 -7.39
CA LYS A 362 -1.29 -15.53 -7.72
C LYS A 362 -0.53 -15.54 -9.05
N TYR A 363 0.63 -16.21 -9.04
CA TYR A 363 1.34 -16.62 -10.24
C TYR A 363 0.43 -17.43 -11.18
N SER A 364 0.18 -16.90 -12.37
CA SER A 364 -0.18 -17.67 -13.56
C SER A 364 1.07 -17.78 -14.44
N LEU A 365 1.83 -18.87 -14.29
CA LEU A 365 2.83 -19.24 -15.29
C LEU A 365 2.23 -20.27 -16.24
N ILE A 366 2.15 -19.86 -17.50
CA ILE A 366 1.75 -20.63 -18.67
C ILE A 366 2.80 -21.72 -18.94
N ILE A 367 2.37 -22.98 -18.98
CA ILE A 367 3.16 -24.10 -19.47
C ILE A 367 3.15 -24.05 -21.00
N GLY A 368 4.26 -23.61 -21.60
CA GLY A 368 4.53 -23.79 -23.02
C GLY A 368 4.92 -25.24 -23.30
N TYR A 369 4.02 -26.00 -23.92
CA TYR A 369 4.36 -27.27 -24.56
C TYR A 369 5.26 -27.00 -25.77
N SER A 370 6.55 -27.36 -25.68
CA SER A 370 7.38 -27.59 -26.87
C SER A 370 7.50 -29.09 -27.12
N SER A 371 6.97 -29.52 -28.26
CA SER A 371 7.08 -30.87 -28.78
C SER A 371 8.52 -31.08 -29.24
N PHE A 372 9.27 -31.91 -28.51
CA PHE A 372 10.47 -32.54 -29.07
C PHE A 372 10.03 -33.74 -29.88
N LYS A 373 10.23 -33.65 -31.20
CA LYS A 373 10.24 -34.79 -32.12
C LYS A 373 11.58 -35.51 -32.01
N ASP A 374 11.48 -36.83 -31.99
CA ASP A 374 12.56 -37.80 -31.99
C ASP A 374 13.61 -37.57 -33.10
N LYS A 375 14.86 -37.86 -32.76
CA LYS A 375 15.86 -38.45 -33.65
C LYS A 375 16.55 -39.60 -32.92
#